data_AF-A0A529Y1T4-F1
#
_entry.id   AF-A0A529Y1T4-F1
#
_cell.length_a   1.000
_cell.length_b   1.000
_cell.length_c   1.000
_cell.angle_alpha   90.00
_cell.angle_beta   90.00
_cell.angle_gamma   90.00
#
_symmetry.space_group_name_H-M   'P 1'
#
loop_
_entity.id
_entity.type
_entity.pdbx_description
1 polymer ?
#
loop_
_entity_poly.entity_id
_entity_poly.type
_entity_poly.pdbx_seq_one_letter_code
_entity_poly.pdbx_strand_id
1 'polypeptide(L)' 'MNEKTNPTRKRLVDAATKLFYAEGIGRVSVDAVAEKAGLTKRTLYYHFKSK' A
#
# COMPACT_ATOMS: atom_id res chain seq x y z
N MET A 1 -15.61 4.92 18.56
CA MET A 1 -14.36 5.10 17.80
C MET A 1 -13.96 3.73 17.26
N ASN A 2 -14.45 3.34 16.08
CA ASN A 2 -14.32 1.95 15.62
C ASN A 2 -14.02 1.89 14.13
N GLU A 3 -12.88 2.45 13.72
CA GLU A 3 -12.23 2.04 12.48
C GLU A 3 -11.34 0.86 12.83
N LYS A 4 -11.86 -0.37 12.64
CA LYS A 4 -10.99 -1.55 12.58
C LYS A 4 -10.10 -1.37 11.35
N THR A 5 -8.97 -0.68 11.51
CA THR A 5 -8.02 -0.45 10.42
C THR A 5 -7.67 -1.81 9.85
N ASN A 6 -8.08 -2.06 8.60
CA ASN A 6 -7.83 -3.33 7.96
C ASN A 6 -6.30 -3.59 7.99
N PRO A 7 -5.83 -4.67 8.63
CA PRO A 7 -4.40 -4.91 8.83
C PRO A 7 -3.64 -4.97 7.50
N THR A 8 -4.30 -5.44 6.43
CA THR A 8 -3.76 -5.43 5.07
C THR A 8 -3.60 -4.01 4.53
N ARG A 9 -4.60 -3.14 4.75
CA ARG A 9 -4.52 -1.73 4.36
C ARG A 9 -3.37 -1.01 5.09
N LYS A 10 -3.19 -1.28 6.39
CA LYS A 10 -2.06 -0.71 7.15
C LYS A 10 -0.72 -1.13 6.56
N ARG A 11 -0.53 -2.42 6.25
CA ARG A 11 0.70 -2.93 5.62
C ARG A 11 1.00 -2.24 4.28
N LEU A 12 -0.03 -2.05 3.45
CA LEU A 12 0.12 -1.36 2.18
C LEU A 12 0.53 0.12 2.34
N VAL A 13 -0.09 0.83 3.28
CA VAL A 13 0.27 2.22 3.58
C VAL A 13 1.71 2.29 4.13
N ASP A 14 2.05 1.46 5.12
CA ASP A 14 3.39 1.45 5.70
C ASP A 14 4.48 1.12 4.64
N ALA A 15 4.18 0.21 3.70
CA ALA A 15 5.07 -0.12 2.58
C ALA A 15 5.22 1.05 1.60
N ALA A 16 4.11 1.67 1.20
CA ALA A 16 4.11 2.84 0.32
C ALA A 16 4.89 4.00 0.92
N THR A 17 4.65 4.31 2.19
CA THR A 17 5.35 5.37 2.93
C THR A 17 6.87 5.15 2.92
N LYS A 18 7.33 3.92 3.22
CA LYS A 18 8.76 3.60 3.21
C LYS A 18 9.39 3.79 1.82
N LEU A 19 8.71 3.31 0.77
CA LEU A 19 9.20 3.45 -0.60
C LEU A 19 9.22 4.91 -1.04
N PHE A 20 8.18 5.69 -0.74
CA PHE A 20 8.14 7.10 -1.08
C PHE A 20 9.25 7.91 -0.40
N TYR A 21 9.56 7.61 0.87
CA TYR A 21 10.66 8.24 1.57
C TYR A 21 12.04 7.84 1.04
N ALA A 22 12.20 6.59 0.61
CA ALA A 22 13.48 6.09 0.13
C ALA A 22 13.78 6.48 -1.33
N GLU A 23 12.77 6.45 -2.20
CA GLU A 23 12.95 6.51 -3.66
C GLU A 23 12.28 7.74 -4.30
N GLY A 24 11.44 8.45 -3.55
CA GLY A 24 10.66 9.59 -4.03
C GLY A 24 9.35 9.17 -4.69
N ILE A 25 8.32 10.01 -4.52
CA ILE A 25 6.93 9.70 -4.91
C ILE A 25 6.79 9.36 -6.40
N GLY A 26 7.52 10.06 -7.28
CA GLY A 26 7.42 9.87 -8.74
C GLY A 26 8.06 8.59 -9.28
N ARG A 27 8.84 7.86 -8.48
CA ARG A 27 9.57 6.66 -8.92
C ARG A 27 8.93 5.36 -8.44
N VAL A 28 8.05 5.43 -7.44
CA VAL A 28 7.45 4.25 -6.80
C VAL A 28 6.19 3.82 -7.55
N SER A 29 6.21 2.59 -8.06
CA SER A 29 5.06 1.99 -8.74
C SER A 29 4.12 1.28 -7.76
N VAL A 30 2.86 1.12 -8.17
CA VAL A 30 1.86 0.33 -7.42
C VAL A 30 2.33 -1.12 -7.23
N ASP A 31 3.05 -1.66 -8.21
CA ASP A 31 3.59 -3.03 -8.14
C ASP A 31 4.68 -3.13 -7.06
N ALA A 32 5.58 -2.14 -6.97
CA ALA A 32 6.60 -2.09 -5.93
C ALA A 32 5.99 -2.01 -4.52
N VAL A 33 4.91 -1.23 -4.35
CA VAL A 33 4.18 -1.17 -3.07
C VAL A 33 3.56 -2.52 -2.72
N ALA A 34 2.92 -3.19 -3.68
CA ALA A 34 2.30 -4.50 -3.46
C ALA A 34 3.33 -5.54 -3.06
N GLU A 35 4.45 -5.61 -3.80
CA GLU A 35 5.56 -6.51 -3.53
C GLU A 35 6.17 -6.26 -2.15
N LYS A 36 6.46 -5.00 -1.81
CA LYS A 36 7.00 -4.62 -0.49
C LYS A 36 6.06 -4.94 0.67
N ALA A 37 4.76 -4.92 0.43
CA ALA A 37 3.74 -5.30 1.41
C ALA A 37 3.50 -6.83 1.48
N GLY A 38 4.13 -7.63 0.60
CA GLY A 38 3.90 -9.07 0.50
C GLY A 38 2.52 -9.42 -0.04
N LEU A 39 1.97 -8.59 -0.93
CA LEU A 39 0.60 -8.67 -1.43
C LEU A 39 0.59 -8.62 -2.96
N THR A 40 -0.52 -9.07 -3.55
CA THR A 40 -0.72 -8.97 -4.99
C THR A 40 -1.24 -7.58 -5.37
N LYS A 41 -0.95 -7.14 -6.59
CA LYS A 41 -1.53 -5.93 -7.19
C LYS A 41 -3.06 -5.92 -7.12
N ARG A 42 -3.70 -7.08 -7.30
CA ARG A 42 -5.16 -7.26 -7.18
C ARG A 42 -5.65 -6.96 -5.77
N THR A 43 -4.96 -7.45 -4.74
CA THR A 43 -5.29 -7.17 -3.34
C THR A 43 -5.10 -5.69 -3.00
N LEU A 44 -4.05 -5.06 -3.51
CA LEU A 44 -3.84 -3.62 -3.36
C LEU A 44 -5.03 -2.85 -3.96
N TYR A 45 -5.38 -3.10 -5.22
CA TYR A 45 -6.54 -2.43 -5.82
C TYR A 45 -7.84 -2.73 -5.07
N TYR A 46 -8.06 -3.93 -4.55
CA TYR A 46 -9.25 -4.22 -3.74
C TYR A 46 -9.37 -3.29 -2.51
N HIS A 47 -8.26 -2.97 -1.84
CA HIS A 47 -8.27 -2.13 -0.63
C HIS A 47 -8.30 -0.63 -0.89
N PHE A 48 -7.84 -0.17 -2.06
CA PHE A 48 -7.78 1.27 -2.39
C PHE A 48 -8.73 1.69 -3.52
N LYS A 49 -9.43 0.75 -4.17
CA LYS A 49 -10.45 1.04 -5.20
C LYS A 49 -11.82 1.31 -4.58
N SER A 50 -11.86 2.08 -3.50
CA SER A 50 -13.11 2.57 -2.92
C SER A 50 -13.11 4.09 -2.95
N LYS A 51 -13.81 4.59 -3.99
CA LYS A 51 -14.23 5.97 -4.28
C LYS A 51 -13.16 7.05 -4.32
#